data_AF-A0A376KTZ1-F1
#
_entry.id   AF-A0A376KTZ1-F1
#
_cell.length_a   1.000
_cell.length_b   1.000
_cell.length_c   1.000
_cell.angle_alpha   90.00
_cell.angle_beta   90.00
_cell.angle_gamma   90.00
#
_symmetry.space_group_name_H-M   'P 1'
#
loop_
_entity.id
_entity.type
_entity.pdbx_description
1 polymer ?
#
loop_
_entity_poly.entity_id
_entity_poly.type
_entity_poly.pdbx_seq_one_letter_code
_entity_poly.pdbx_strand_id
1 'polypeptide(L)' 'MGNNLLSAKATLPVYDRNNLAPRIIHLGFGAFHRAHQGVYADILATEHFSDWGIL' A
#
# COMPACT_ATOMS: atom_id res chain seq x y z
N MET A 1 -2.20 -21.61 -1.24
CA MET A 1 -2.32 -20.94 -2.55
C MET A 1 -1.39 -19.74 -2.54
N GLY A 2 -0.48 -19.62 -3.51
CA GLY A 2 0.46 -18.50 -3.56
C GLY A 2 -0.21 -17.20 -4.01
N ASN A 3 0.29 -16.05 -3.56
CA ASN A 3 -0.21 -14.75 -3.98
C ASN A 3 0.22 -14.46 -5.42
N ASN A 4 -0.69 -14.64 -6.39
CA ASN A 4 -0.40 -14.47 -7.82
C ASN A 4 -0.01 -13.03 -8.20
N LEU A 5 -0.37 -12.02 -7.40
CA LEU A 5 -0.01 -10.63 -7.63
C LEU A 5 1.49 -10.40 -7.62
N LEU A 6 2.26 -11.24 -6.91
CA LEU A 6 3.72 -11.18 -6.86
C LEU A 6 4.40 -11.61 -8.18
N SER A 7 3.66 -12.23 -9.10
CA SER A 7 4.16 -12.60 -10.43
C SER A 7 3.82 -11.59 -11.52
N ALA A 8 3.15 -10.48 -11.16
CA ALA A 8 2.79 -9.45 -12.13
C ALA A 8 4.04 -8.75 -12.69
N LYS A 9 3.99 -8.36 -13.98
CA LYS A 9 4.98 -7.47 -14.58
C LYS A 9 4.70 -6.02 -14.15
N ALA A 10 4.95 -5.73 -12.88
CA ALA A 10 4.69 -4.45 -12.24
C ALA A 10 5.75 -4.17 -11.17
N THR A 11 5.82 -2.91 -10.71
CA THR A 11 6.48 -2.61 -9.45
C THR A 11 5.70 -3.28 -8.31
N LEU A 12 6.44 -3.88 -7.38
CA LEU A 12 5.89 -4.53 -6.19
C LEU A 12 6.35 -3.76 -4.95
N PRO A 13 5.58 -3.79 -3.85
CA PRO A 13 6.04 -3.26 -2.57
C PRO A 13 7.36 -3.92 -2.15
N VAL A 14 8.42 -3.13 -2.03
CA VAL A 14 9.76 -3.60 -1.59
C VAL A 14 10.01 -3.34 -0.10
N TYR A 15 9.14 -2.57 0.55
CA TYR A 15 9.17 -2.32 1.99
C TYR A 15 8.56 -3.49 2.78
N ASP A 16 8.99 -3.68 4.03
CA ASP A 16 8.38 -4.67 4.92
C ASP A 16 6.98 -4.22 5.34
N ARG A 17 5.97 -4.87 4.75
CA ARG A 17 4.56 -4.57 5.01
C ARG A 17 4.14 -4.80 6.46
N ASN A 18 4.89 -5.60 7.23
CA ASN A 18 4.59 -5.83 8.66
C ASN A 18 5.04 -4.66 9.54
N ASN A 19 5.89 -3.76 9.04
CA ASN A 19 6.29 -2.55 9.76
C ASN A 19 5.26 -1.41 9.62
N LEU A 20 4.27 -1.53 8.73
CA LEU A 20 3.18 -0.56 8.64
C LEU A 20 2.24 -0.67 9.85
N ALA A 21 1.93 0.45 10.48
CA ALA A 21 0.90 0.57 11.51
C ALA A 21 -0.40 1.12 10.90
N PRO A 22 -1.60 0.65 11.31
CA PRO A 22 -2.85 1.20 10.83
C PRO A 22 -3.09 2.60 11.44
N ARG A 23 -2.63 3.64 10.73
CA ARG A 23 -2.66 5.04 11.20
C ARG A 23 -3.76 5.88 10.52
N ILE A 24 -4.32 5.38 9.42
CA ILE A 24 -5.39 6.03 8.65
C ILE A 24 -6.59 5.09 8.61
N ILE A 25 -7.78 5.59 8.93
CA ILE A 25 -9.04 4.89 8.62
C ILE A 25 -9.62 5.52 7.36
N HIS A 26 -9.88 4.71 6.34
CA HIS A 26 -10.51 5.19 5.11
C HIS A 26 -11.96 4.68 4.98
N LEU A 27 -12.91 5.60 5.09
CA LEU A 27 -14.33 5.29 4.91
C LEU A 27 -14.73 5.49 3.44
N GLY A 28 -14.93 4.39 2.73
CA GLY A 28 -15.37 4.37 1.33
C GLY A 28 -14.32 3.79 0.37
N PHE A 29 -14.10 2.48 0.43
CA PHE A 29 -13.09 1.77 -0.38
C PHE A 29 -13.45 1.66 -1.88
N GLY A 30 -13.35 2.78 -2.59
CA GLY A 30 -13.66 2.91 -4.02
C GLY A 30 -12.45 2.76 -4.95
N ALA A 31 -12.71 2.81 -6.25
CA ALA A 31 -11.67 2.80 -7.27
C ALA A 31 -10.72 4.01 -7.14
N PHE A 32 -11.27 5.19 -6.87
CA PHE A 32 -10.49 6.41 -6.68
C PHE A 32 -9.52 6.32 -5.51
N HIS A 33 -9.95 5.74 -4.39
CA HIS A 33 -9.09 5.56 -3.23
C HIS A 33 -7.84 4.73 -3.56
N ARG A 34 -8.06 3.56 -4.17
CA ARG A 34 -6.96 2.66 -4.56
C ARG A 34 -6.01 3.31 -5.56
N ALA A 35 -6.53 4.08 -6.51
CA ALA A 35 -5.74 4.68 -7.58
C ALA A 35 -5.07 6.02 -7.18
N HIS A 36 -5.45 6.62 -6.05
CA HIS A 36 -4.95 7.93 -5.64
C HIS A 36 -4.35 7.89 -4.23
N GLN A 37 -5.16 7.87 -3.17
CA GLN A 37 -4.62 7.96 -1.80
C GLN A 37 -3.76 6.74 -1.44
N GLY A 38 -4.16 5.54 -1.87
CA GLY A 38 -3.38 4.32 -1.66
C GLY A 38 -2.02 4.36 -2.35
N VAL A 39 -1.95 4.94 -3.56
CA VAL A 39 -0.69 5.09 -4.31
C VAL A 39 0.28 6.04 -3.61
N TYR A 40 -0.19 7.18 -3.10
CA TYR A 40 0.68 8.09 -2.35
C TYR A 40 1.17 7.48 -1.03
N ALA A 41 0.35 6.69 -0.33
CA ALA A 41 0.78 5.96 0.85
C ALA A 41 1.87 4.92 0.50
N ASP A 42 1.73 4.21 -0.63
CA ASP A 42 2.70 3.24 -1.12
C ASP A 42 4.05 3.89 -1.52
N ILE A 43 4.02 5.05 -2.17
CA ILE A 43 5.22 5.84 -2.48
C ILE A 43 5.94 6.27 -1.19
N LEU A 44 5.20 6.78 -0.20
CA LEU A 44 5.79 7.16 1.08
C LEU A 44 6.40 5.97 1.83
N ALA A 45 5.76 4.81 1.80
CA ALA A 45 6.30 3.59 2.40
C ALA A 45 7.56 3.11 1.67
N THR A 46 7.60 3.25 0.34
CA THR A 46 8.71 2.81 -0.50
C THR A 46 9.92 3.73 -0.43
N GLU A 47 9.72 5.04 -0.53
CA GLU A 47 10.79 6.02 -0.76
C GLU A 47 11.15 6.83 0.48
N HIS A 48 10.26 6.86 1.48
CA HIS A 48 10.38 7.78 2.62
C HIS A 48 10.26 7.10 3.99
N PHE A 49 10.35 5.75 4.03
CA PHE A 49 10.29 4.96 5.26
C PHE A 49 9.04 5.23 6.12
N SER A 50 7.93 5.60 5.47
CA SER A 50 6.66 5.81 6.17
C SER A 50 6.10 4.49 6.71
N ASP A 51 5.54 4.54 7.91
CA ASP A 51 4.84 3.43 8.56
C ASP A 51 3.31 3.61 8.56
N TRP A 52 2.78 4.51 7.74
CA TRP A 52 1.34 4.84 7.70
C TRP A 52 0.55 3.85 6.83
N GLY A 53 0.01 2.81 7.47
CA GLY A 53 -0.97 1.90 6.88
C GLY A 53 -2.40 2.45 6.89
N ILE A 54 -3.19 2.00 5.92
CA ILE A 54 -4.62 2.33 5.77
C ILE A 54 -5.47 1.13 6.20
N LEU A 55 -6.44 1.38 7.08
CA LEU A 55 -7.51 0.47 7.51
C LEU A 55 -8.82 0.76 6.76
#